data_AF-A0A1G2RW83-F1
#
_entry.id   AF-A0A1G2RW83-F1
#
_cell.length_a   1.000
_cell.length_b   1.000
_cell.length_c   1.000
_cell.angle_alpha   90.00
_cell.angle_beta   90.00
_cell.angle_gamma   90.00
#
_symmetry.space_group_name_H-M   'P 1'
#
loop_
_entity.id
_entity.type
_entity.pdbx_description
1 polymer ?
#
loop_
_entity_poly.entity_id
_entity_poly.type
_entity_poly.pdbx_seq_one_letter_code
_entity_poly.pdbx_strand_id
1 'polypeptide(L)' 'MLPRIKKIPKILNQLLNKEEFLEEHNKLSPKNLQATMDLLSRFKLEKPTLFKDNNWSLDKLRRPFILWLSFLTSHKKPK' A
#
# COMPACT_ATOMS: atom_id res chain seq x y z
N MET A 1 14.36 -30.52 4.40
CA MET A 1 12.99 -29.95 4.32
C MET A 1 13.11 -28.58 3.68
N LEU A 2 12.73 -28.41 2.41
CA LEU A 2 12.77 -27.09 1.76
C LEU A 2 11.64 -26.20 2.31
N PRO A 3 11.88 -24.91 2.58
CA PRO A 3 10.81 -24.00 2.92
C PRO A 3 9.88 -23.89 1.70
N ARG A 4 8.59 -24.11 1.91
CA ARG A 4 7.55 -23.81 0.92
C ARG A 4 7.63 -22.31 0.61
N ILE A 5 8.31 -21.96 -0.48
CA ILE A 5 8.25 -20.64 -1.08
C ILE A 5 6.79 -20.44 -1.43
N LYS A 6 6.08 -19.62 -0.64
CA LYS A 6 4.73 -19.19 -0.95
C LYS A 6 4.80 -18.55 -2.33
N LYS A 7 4.19 -19.17 -3.35
CA LYS A 7 4.02 -18.58 -4.67
C LYS A 7 3.57 -17.14 -4.45
N ILE A 8 4.41 -16.18 -4.84
CA ILE A 8 4.02 -14.77 -4.87
C ILE A 8 2.82 -14.76 -5.83
N PRO A 9 1.61 -14.44 -5.34
CA PRO A 9 0.45 -14.58 -6.18
C PRO A 9 0.57 -13.62 -7.36
N LYS A 10 -0.03 -14.02 -8.48
CA LYS A 10 -0.26 -13.26 -9.72
C LYS A 10 -1.10 -11.97 -9.49
N ILE A 11 -1.17 -11.47 -8.26
CA ILE A 11 -1.95 -10.34 -7.75
C ILE A 11 -1.21 -9.00 -7.93
N LEU A 12 0.12 -9.02 -8.02
CA LEU A 12 0.93 -7.80 -8.22
C LEU A 12 0.50 -7.01 -9.47
N ASN A 13 0.18 -7.71 -10.56
CA ASN A 13 -0.24 -7.12 -11.84
C ASN A 13 -1.75 -6.84 -11.97
N GLN A 14 -2.55 -7.00 -10.91
CA GLN A 14 -4.01 -6.84 -11.02
C GLN A 14 -4.46 -5.39 -10.79
N LEU A 15 -5.47 -4.97 -11.56
CA LEU A 15 -6.34 -3.87 -11.20
C LEU A 15 -7.07 -4.28 -9.92
N LEU A 16 -6.80 -3.58 -8.83
CA LEU A 16 -7.49 -3.80 -7.58
C LEU A 16 -8.41 -2.63 -7.28
N ASN A 17 -9.41 -2.92 -6.47
CA ASN A 17 -10.19 -1.91 -5.78
C ASN A 17 -9.44 -1.44 -4.53
N LYS A 18 -9.89 -0.32 -3.96
CA LYS A 18 -9.24 0.30 -2.80
C LYS A 18 -9.12 -0.65 -1.60
N GLU A 19 -10.15 -1.44 -1.36
CA GLU A 19 -10.21 -2.41 -0.25
C GLU A 19 -9.23 -3.57 -0.46
N GLU A 20 -9.18 -4.13 -1.66
CA GLU A 20 -8.26 -5.22 -1.99
C GLU A 20 -6.79 -4.75 -1.91
N PHE A 21 -6.51 -3.52 -2.37
CA PHE A 21 -5.18 -2.92 -2.21
C PHE A 21 -4.79 -2.78 -0.73
N LEU A 22 -5.74 -2.39 0.13
CA LEU A 22 -5.49 -2.24 1.57
C LEU A 22 -5.11 -3.58 2.21
N GLU A 23 -5.90 -4.62 1.92
CA GLU A 23 -5.70 -5.95 2.49
C GLU A 23 -4.35 -6.52 2.07
N GLU A 24 -4.04 -6.48 0.78
CA GLU A 24 -2.76 -7.00 0.26
C GLU A 24 -1.57 -6.14 0.71
N HIS A 25 -1.71 -4.81 0.79
CA HIS A 25 -0.68 -3.96 1.39
C HIS A 25 -0.43 -4.34 2.85
N ASN A 26 -1.47 -4.49 3.67
CA ASN A 26 -1.34 -4.79 5.10
C ASN A 26 -0.78 -6.18 5.37
N LYS A 27 -1.14 -7.17 4.54
CA LYS A 27 -0.62 -8.53 4.59
C LYS A 27 0.88 -8.60 4.28
N LEU A 28 1.35 -7.74 3.38
CA LEU A 28 2.74 -7.68 2.96
C LEU A 28 3.58 -6.65 3.75
N SER A 29 2.95 -5.87 4.64
CA SER A 29 3.61 -4.81 5.39
C SER A 29 3.81 -5.20 6.86
N PRO A 30 4.92 -4.77 7.48
CA PRO A 30 5.10 -4.93 8.92
C PRO A 30 4.07 -4.09 9.69
N LYS A 31 3.82 -4.42 10.97
CA LYS A 31 2.77 -3.79 11.79
C LYS A 31 2.86 -2.26 11.84
N ASN A 32 4.07 -1.68 11.80
CA ASN A 32 4.31 -0.24 11.83
C ASN A 32 3.99 0.48 10.50
N LEU A 33 3.80 -0.27 9.41
CA LEU A 33 3.45 0.24 8.08
C LEU A 33 2.08 -0.27 7.60
N GLN A 34 1.30 -0.88 8.49
CA GLN A 34 -0.10 -1.16 8.20
C GLN A 34 -0.87 0.16 8.11
N ALA A 35 -1.75 0.21 7.13
CA ALA A 35 -2.56 1.36 6.84
C ALA A 35 -4.03 1.10 7.16
N THR A 36 -4.81 2.18 7.17
CA THR A 36 -6.26 2.18 7.27
C THR A 36 -6.88 2.75 6.00
N MET A 37 -8.20 2.58 5.86
CA MET A 37 -8.95 3.13 4.73
C MET A 37 -8.83 4.66 4.63
N ASP A 38 -8.75 5.35 5.76
CA ASP A 38 -8.55 6.81 5.85
C ASP A 38 -7.20 7.24 5.30
N LEU A 39 -6.14 6.48 5.60
CA LEU A 39 -4.80 6.76 5.07
C LEU A 39 -4.76 6.61 3.55
N LEU A 40 -5.47 5.64 3.00
CA LEU A 40 -5.63 5.50 1.55
C LEU A 40 -6.42 6.67 0.94
N SER A 41 -7.52 7.09 1.56
CA SER A 41 -8.28 8.27 1.12
C SER A 41 -7.38 9.50 1.09
N ARG A 42 -6.60 9.71 2.15
CA ARG A 42 -5.69 10.85 2.27
C ARG A 42 -4.56 10.79 1.25
N PHE A 43 -3.97 9.62 1.03
CA PHE A 43 -2.96 9.43 0.01
C PHE A 43 -3.47 9.77 -1.41
N LYS A 44 -4.72 9.39 -1.74
CA LYS A 44 -5.34 9.75 -3.02
C LYS A 44 -5.56 11.25 -3.17
N LEU A 45 -5.94 11.94 -2.10
CA LEU A 45 -6.12 13.40 -2.09
C LEU A 45 -4.77 14.15 -2.20
N GLU A 46 -3.72 13.67 -1.54
CA GLU A 46 -2.41 14.32 -1.55
C GLU A 46 -1.58 14.02 -2.81
N LYS A 47 -1.81 12.85 -3.44
CA LYS A 47 -1.06 12.39 -4.63
C LYS A 47 -2.00 12.02 -5.79
N PRO A 48 -2.93 12.89 -6.21
CA PRO A 48 -3.93 12.58 -7.24
C PRO A 48 -3.30 12.23 -8.60
N THR A 49 -2.10 12.75 -8.88
CA THR A 49 -1.34 12.47 -10.11
C THR A 49 -0.88 11.03 -10.25
N LEU A 50 -0.85 10.26 -9.17
CA LEU A 50 -0.57 8.82 -9.19
C LEU A 50 -1.79 7.98 -9.58
N PHE A 51 -3.00 8.57 -9.57
CA PHE A 51 -4.28 7.89 -9.78
C PHE A 51 -4.94 8.23 -11.12
N LYS A 52 -4.16 8.50 -12.17
CA LYS A 52 -4.68 8.91 -13.50
C LYS A 52 -5.70 7.93 -14.10
N ASP A 53 -5.52 6.64 -13.83
CA ASP A 53 -6.40 5.60 -14.35
C ASP A 53 -7.47 5.17 -13.34
N ASN A 54 -7.60 5.88 -12.22
CA ASN A 54 -8.45 5.55 -11.07
C ASN A 54 -8.22 4.13 -10.47
N ASN A 55 -7.11 3.48 -10.84
CA ASN A 55 -6.80 2.10 -10.51
C ASN A 55 -5.89 1.97 -9.29
N TRP A 56 -6.19 1.03 -8.38
CA TRP A 56 -5.36 0.75 -7.20
C TRP A 56 -4.31 -0.34 -7.46
N SER A 57 -3.41 -0.14 -8.43
CA SER A 57 -2.39 -1.12 -8.76
C SER A 57 -1.33 -1.27 -7.66
N LEU A 58 -1.11 -2.49 -7.17
CA LEU A 58 -0.05 -2.78 -6.19
C LEU A 58 1.34 -2.44 -6.72
N ASP A 59 1.68 -2.86 -7.94
CA ASP A 59 3.00 -2.58 -8.53
C ASP A 59 3.31 -1.07 -8.62
N LYS A 60 2.31 -0.26 -9.01
CA LYS A 60 2.50 1.18 -9.21
C LYS A 60 2.40 1.99 -7.92
N LEU A 61 1.44 1.67 -7.05
CA LEU A 61 1.10 2.52 -5.91
C LEU A 61 1.74 2.09 -4.60
N ARG A 62 2.08 0.80 -4.42
CA ARG A 62 2.55 0.30 -3.12
C ARG A 62 3.85 0.97 -2.68
N ARG A 63 4.83 1.11 -3.58
CA ARG A 63 6.10 1.80 -3.28
C ARG A 63 5.89 3.27 -2.91
N PRO A 64 5.21 4.09 -3.75
CA PRO A 64 4.86 5.46 -3.39
C PRO A 64 4.07 5.58 -2.08
N PHE A 65 3.15 4.65 -1.84
CA PHE A 65 2.34 4.63 -0.62
C PHE A 65 3.18 4.34 0.63
N ILE A 66 4.06 3.34 0.59
CA ILE A 66 5.00 3.05 1.70
C ILE A 66 5.89 4.25 1.99
N LEU A 67 6.44 4.90 0.95
CA LEU A 67 7.27 6.09 1.11
C LEU A 67 6.50 7.23 1.79
N TRP A 68 5.29 7.51 1.31
CA TRP A 68 4.42 8.53 1.89
C TRP A 68 4.02 8.21 3.34
N LEU A 69 3.68 6.95 3.61
CA LEU A 69 3.32 6.49 4.95
C LEU A 69 4.51 6.58 5.91
N SER A 70 5.71 6.24 5.44
CA SER A 70 6.95 6.33 6.21
C SER A 70 7.30 7.78 6.55
N PHE A 71 7.05 8.71 5.62
CA PHE A 71 7.18 10.14 5.88
C PHE A 71 6.16 10.58 6.94
N LEU A 72 4.90 10.19 6.80
CA LEU A 72 3.85 10.54 7.76
C LEU A 72 4.14 10.02 9.18
N THR A 73 4.67 8.80 9.31
CA THR A 73 5.04 8.21 10.61
C THR A 73 6.32 8.82 11.18
N SER A 74 7.30 9.17 10.34
CA SER A 74 8.52 9.86 10.79
C SER A 74 8.24 11.29 11.27
N HIS A 75 7.24 11.96 10.69
CA HIS A 75 6.79 13.29 11.11
C HIS A 75 5.85 13.26 12.33
N LYS A 76 5.28 12.10 12.68
CA LYS A 76 4.64 11.87 13.98
C LYS A 76 5.69 11.49 15.03
N LYS A 77 6.60 12.40 15.36
CA LYS A 77 7.28 12.32 16.66
C LYS A 77 6.23 12.66 17.74
N PRO A 78 5.95 11.78 18.71
CA PRO A 78 5.31 12.24 19.93
C PRO A 78 6.26 13.26 20.56
N LYS A 79 5.76 14.48 20.76
CA LYS A 79 6.42 15.47 21.60
C LYS A 79 6.12 15.12 23.06
#